data_AF-A0A963MBX4-F1
#
_entry.id   AF-A0A963MBX4-F1
#
_cell.length_a   1.000
_cell.length_b   1.000
_cell.length_c   1.000
_cell.angle_alpha   90.00
_cell.angle_beta   90.00
_cell.angle_gamma   90.00
#
_symmetry.space_group_name_H-M   'P 1'
#
loop_
_entity.id
_entity.type
_entity.pdbx_description
1 polymer ?
#
loop_
_entity_poly.entity_id
_entity_poly.type
_entity_poly.pdbx_seq_one_letter_code
_entity_poly.pdbx_strand_id
1 'polypeptide(L)'
;MFAQLTAGLDFQATALGVRSERQRVIASNIANADTPGYVARDIDFKQAMAEATGGQPRLAPSTAGAPRAHPAHFALPGANGHIDGTPAELGYTVQTQPAMDNNTVDLDRERA
;
A
#
# COMPACT_ATOMS: atom_id res chain seq x y z
N MET A 1 1.62 0.44 -35.17
CA MET A 1 0.24 0.20 -34.67
C MET A 1 0.19 -0.97 -33.69
N PHE A 2 0.65 -2.18 -34.03
CA PHE A 2 0.64 -3.33 -33.09
C PHE A 2 1.39 -3.10 -31.77
N ALA A 3 2.61 -2.53 -31.82
CA ALA A 3 3.39 -2.24 -30.62
C ALA A 3 2.66 -1.34 -29.60
N GLN A 4 1.79 -0.43 -30.09
CA GLN A 4 1.05 0.49 -29.23
C GLN A 4 -0.19 -0.17 -28.59
N LEU A 5 -0.76 -1.18 -29.27
CA LEU A 5 -1.83 -2.00 -28.71
C LEU A 5 -1.28 -2.93 -27.63
N THR A 6 -0.13 -3.58 -27.89
CA THR A 6 0.56 -4.44 -26.92
C THR A 6 0.95 -3.66 -25.67
N ALA A 7 1.59 -2.50 -25.82
CA ALA A 7 1.95 -1.64 -24.69
C ALA A 7 0.74 -1.20 -23.84
N GLY A 8 -0.41 -0.93 -24.47
CA GLY A 8 -1.64 -0.61 -23.75
C GLY A 8 -2.20 -1.81 -22.95
N LEU A 9 -2.11 -3.02 -23.52
CA LEU A 9 -2.53 -4.25 -22.84
C LEU A 9 -1.61 -4.62 -21.68
N ASP A 10 -0.29 -4.47 -21.85
CA ASP A 10 0.69 -4.70 -20.77
C ASP A 10 0.48 -3.74 -19.58
N PHE A 11 0.18 -2.46 -19.86
CA PHE A 11 -0.15 -1.49 -18.82
C PHE A 11 -1.42 -1.89 -18.05
N GLN A 12 -2.49 -2.28 -18.76
CA GLN A 12 -3.74 -2.71 -18.12
C GLN A 12 -3.55 -4.01 -17.32
N ALA A 13 -2.77 -4.97 -17.83
CA ALA A 13 -2.45 -6.19 -17.12
C ALA A 13 -1.70 -5.90 -15.80
N THR A 14 -0.70 -5.02 -15.86
CA THR A 14 0.04 -4.56 -14.68
C THR A 14 -0.87 -3.84 -13.68
N ALA A 15 -1.76 -2.96 -14.16
CA ALA A 15 -2.74 -2.25 -13.33
C ALA A 15 -3.70 -3.20 -12.60
N LEU A 16 -4.14 -4.25 -13.28
CA LEU A 16 -4.98 -5.29 -12.68
C LEU A 16 -4.21 -6.07 -11.60
N GLY A 17 -2.93 -6.36 -11.81
CA GLY A 17 -2.06 -6.99 -10.81
C GLY A 17 -1.87 -6.13 -9.56
N VAL A 18 -1.50 -4.85 -9.70
CA VAL A 18 -1.35 -3.95 -8.55
C VAL A 18 -2.69 -3.79 -7.81
N ARG A 19 -3.80 -3.71 -8.54
CA ARG A 19 -5.13 -3.61 -7.93
C ARG A 19 -5.53 -4.88 -7.18
N SER A 20 -5.21 -6.06 -7.69
CA SER A 20 -5.54 -7.33 -7.03
C SER A 20 -4.80 -7.47 -5.71
N GLU A 21 -3.51 -7.08 -5.66
CA GLU A 21 -2.74 -7.11 -4.42
C GLU A 21 -3.26 -6.10 -3.40
N ARG A 22 -3.64 -4.89 -3.83
CA ARG A 22 -4.28 -3.92 -2.93
C ARG A 22 -5.58 -4.47 -2.33
N GLN A 23 -6.41 -5.13 -3.13
CA GLN A 23 -7.64 -5.77 -2.64
C GLN A 23 -7.34 -6.89 -1.63
N ARG A 24 -6.24 -7.62 -1.79
CA ARG A 24 -5.79 -8.62 -0.81
C ARG A 24 -5.42 -7.98 0.53
N VAL A 25 -4.74 -6.84 0.51
CA VAL A 25 -4.40 -6.09 1.72
C VAL A 25 -5.66 -5.59 2.42
N ILE A 26 -6.59 -4.99 1.67
CA ILE A 26 -7.89 -4.54 2.19
C ILE A 26 -8.67 -5.69 2.83
N ALA A 27 -8.74 -6.85 2.15
CA ALA A 27 -9.38 -8.05 2.69
C ALA A 27 -8.71 -8.51 3.99
N SER A 28 -7.37 -8.40 4.09
CA SER A 28 -6.64 -8.71 5.32
C SER A 28 -6.95 -7.72 6.44
N ASN A 29 -7.07 -6.41 6.15
CA ASN A 29 -7.46 -5.41 7.12
C ASN A 29 -8.88 -5.69 7.65
N ILE A 30 -9.85 -5.92 6.76
CA ILE A 30 -11.24 -6.23 7.12
C ILE A 30 -11.32 -7.49 7.98
N ALA A 31 -10.57 -8.54 7.64
CA ALA A 31 -10.54 -9.78 8.41
C ALA A 31 -10.00 -9.58 9.84
N ASN A 32 -9.13 -8.58 10.04
CA ASN A 32 -8.52 -8.24 11.33
C ASN A 32 -9.17 -7.01 11.99
N ALA A 33 -10.32 -6.54 11.50
CA ALA A 33 -11.01 -5.36 12.03
C ALA A 33 -11.50 -5.52 13.47
N ASP A 34 -11.63 -6.75 13.96
CA ASP A 34 -12.02 -7.04 15.36
C ASP A 34 -10.84 -7.58 16.19
N THR A 35 -9.60 -7.37 15.72
CA THR A 35 -8.40 -7.79 16.45
C THR A 35 -7.77 -6.60 17.20
N PRO A 36 -7.72 -6.63 18.54
CA PRO A 36 -7.15 -5.53 19.33
C PRO A 36 -5.69 -5.25 18.96
N GLY A 37 -5.33 -3.97 18.82
CA GLY A 37 -3.96 -3.53 18.52
C GLY A 37 -3.47 -3.83 17.10
N TYR A 38 -4.35 -4.22 16.17
CA TYR A 38 -3.96 -4.42 14.77
C TYR A 38 -3.67 -3.08 14.08
N VAL A 39 -2.66 -3.09 13.20
CA VAL A 39 -2.23 -1.92 12.43
C VAL A 39 -2.51 -2.16 10.95
N ALA A 40 -3.43 -1.36 10.39
CA ALA A 40 -3.83 -1.51 9.00
C ALA A 40 -2.76 -1.02 8.03
N ARG A 41 -2.69 -1.68 6.88
CA ARG A 41 -1.70 -1.44 5.83
C ARG A 41 -2.38 -1.09 4.51
N ASP A 42 -1.73 -0.34 3.64
CA ASP A 42 -2.20 -0.06 2.29
C ASP A 42 -1.01 0.00 1.31
N ILE A 43 -1.32 -0.12 0.03
CA ILE A 43 -0.39 0.00 -1.08
C ILE A 43 -0.65 1.34 -1.74
N ASP A 44 0.37 2.20 -1.86
CA ASP A 44 0.28 3.39 -2.70
C ASP A 44 0.23 2.96 -4.17
N PHE A 45 -0.98 2.87 -4.71
CA PHE A 45 -1.22 2.43 -6.08
C PHE A 45 -0.48 3.30 -7.11
N LYS A 46 -0.37 4.61 -6.87
CA LYS A 46 0.29 5.52 -7.80
C LYS A 46 1.79 5.23 -7.85
N GLN A 47 2.39 5.01 -6.68
CA GLN A 47 3.80 4.64 -6.58
C GLN A 47 4.05 3.25 -7.17
N ALA A 48 3.27 2.25 -6.77
CA ALA A 48 3.41 0.88 -7.25
C ALA A 48 3.22 0.76 -8.79
N MET A 49 2.29 1.52 -9.38
CA MET A 49 2.12 1.58 -10.83
C MET A 49 3.30 2.25 -11.54
N ALA A 50 3.88 3.30 -10.94
CA ALA A 50 5.05 3.97 -11.50
C ALA A 50 6.26 3.01 -11.52
N GLU A 51 6.48 2.31 -10.41
CA GLU A 51 7.52 1.28 -10.27
C GLU A 51 7.33 0.13 -11.27
N ALA A 52 6.11 -0.40 -11.39
CA ALA A 52 5.81 -1.53 -12.27
C ALA A 52 5.88 -1.18 -13.77
N THR A 53 5.59 0.07 -14.15
CA THR A 53 5.69 0.53 -15.55
C THR A 53 7.12 0.99 -15.91
N GLY A 54 8.10 0.83 -15.01
CA GLY A 54 9.49 1.22 -15.23
C GLY A 54 9.72 2.74 -15.27
N GLY A 55 8.72 3.54 -14.91
CA GLY A 55 8.88 4.96 -14.67
C GLY A 55 9.61 5.12 -13.35
N GLN A 56 10.90 5.40 -13.38
CA GLN A 56 11.68 5.64 -12.16
C GLN A 56 10.95 6.67 -11.28
N PRO A 57 10.63 6.28 -10.04
CA PRO A 57 11.28 6.95 -8.95
C PRO A 57 12.03 5.91 -8.12
N ARG A 58 13.35 5.77 -8.35
CA ARG A 58 14.24 5.50 -7.22
C ARG A 58 14.24 6.75 -6.33
N LEU A 59 13.13 7.01 -5.66
CA LEU A 59 13.25 7.62 -4.35
C LEU A 59 13.82 6.48 -3.51
N ALA A 60 15.01 6.76 -2.95
CA ALA A 60 15.68 5.91 -1.99
C ALA A 60 14.65 5.28 -1.04
N PRO A 61 14.86 4.02 -0.55
CA PRO A 61 13.92 3.34 0.33
C PRO A 61 13.38 4.35 1.31
N SER A 62 12.12 4.72 1.11
CA SER A 62 11.51 5.78 1.87
C SER A 62 11.22 5.16 3.22
N THR A 63 12.25 5.14 4.06
CA THR A 63 12.11 5.29 5.50
C THR A 63 11.46 6.63 5.86
N ALA A 64 10.58 7.18 5.00
CA ALA A 64 9.59 8.17 5.32
C ALA A 64 8.56 7.50 6.22
N GLY A 65 9.03 7.10 7.42
CA GLY A 65 8.17 6.98 8.56
C GLY A 65 7.33 8.24 8.63
N ALA A 66 6.05 8.04 8.90
CA ALA A 66 5.07 9.10 9.09
C ALA A 66 5.68 10.33 9.76
N PRO A 67 5.31 11.56 9.37
CA PRO A 67 5.92 12.79 9.88
C PRO A 67 6.02 12.72 11.40
N ARG A 68 7.26 12.69 11.91
CA ARG A 68 7.52 12.63 13.35
C ARG A 68 7.02 13.92 13.97
N ALA A 69 5.91 13.83 14.70
CA ALA A 69 5.38 14.95 15.47
C ALA A 69 6.39 15.43 16.54
N HIS A 70 7.31 14.56 16.97
CA HIS A 70 8.35 14.88 17.94
C HIS A 70 9.70 14.18 17.62
N PRO A 71 10.83 14.83 17.96
CA PRO A 71 12.17 14.27 17.75
C PRO A 71 12.50 13.04 18.61
N ALA A 72 11.64 12.62 19.54
CA ALA A 72 11.81 11.39 20.32
C ALA A 72 11.11 10.15 19.71
N HIS A 73 10.25 10.30 18.69
CA HIS A 73 9.56 9.15 18.09
C HIS A 73 10.50 8.34 17.20
N PHE A 74 10.43 7.01 17.21
CA PHE A 74 11.21 6.17 16.28
C PHE A 74 10.50 6.09 14.92
N ALA A 75 11.26 6.09 13.82
CA ALA A 75 10.71 5.83 12.50
C ALA A 75 10.35 4.34 12.41
N LEU A 76 9.10 4.01 12.07
CA LEU A 76 8.71 2.64 11.83
C LEU A 76 9.26 2.18 10.47
N PRO A 77 9.92 1.01 10.38
CA PRO A 77 10.26 0.41 9.10
C PRO A 77 9.00 0.08 8.31
N GLY A 78 8.96 0.44 7.02
CA GLY A 78 7.96 -0.07 6.09
C GLY A 78 8.07 -1.60 5.98
N ALA A 79 6.95 -2.29 5.78
CA ALA A 79 6.96 -3.73 5.58
C ALA A 79 7.21 -4.03 4.09
N ASN A 80 8.17 -4.91 3.80
CA ASN A 80 8.48 -5.34 2.44
C ASN A 80 7.39 -6.30 1.94
N GLY A 81 6.54 -5.85 1.02
CA GLY A 81 5.62 -6.67 0.22
C GLY A 81 6.25 -7.07 -1.11
N HIS A 82 5.64 -8.00 -1.84
CA HIS A 82 6.03 -8.31 -3.22
C HIS A 82 4.80 -8.24 -4.12
N ILE A 83 4.86 -7.45 -5.20
CA ILE A 83 3.87 -7.46 -6.28
C ILE A 83 4.55 -8.10 -7.49
N ASP A 84 4.07 -9.26 -7.94
CA ASP A 84 4.61 -9.94 -9.15
C ASP A 84 6.14 -10.11 -9.16
N GLY A 85 6.74 -10.39 -7.99
CA GLY A 85 8.19 -10.55 -7.81
C GLY A 85 8.99 -9.24 -7.69
N THR A 86 8.35 -8.08 -7.78
CA THR A 86 8.95 -6.77 -7.48
C THR A 86 8.68 -6.38 -6.01
N PRO A 87 9.69 -5.86 -5.29
CA PRO A 87 9.48 -5.42 -3.91
C PRO A 87 8.56 -4.21 -3.91
N ALA A 88 7.42 -4.31 -3.23
CA ALA A 88 6.47 -3.23 -3.05
C ALA A 88 6.46 -2.82 -1.58
N GLU A 89 6.64 -1.53 -1.31
CA GLU A 89 6.60 -1.01 0.05
C GLU A 89 5.14 -0.94 0.54
N LEU A 90 4.82 -1.70 1.60
CA LEU A 90 3.53 -1.59 2.28
C LEU A 90 3.62 -0.49 3.33
N GLY A 91 2.82 0.56 3.13
CA GLY A 91 2.68 1.67 4.07
C GLY A 91 1.61 1.38 5.13
N TYR A 92 1.68 2.12 6.24
CA TYR A 92 0.60 2.13 7.24
C TYR A 92 -0.51 3.07 6.81
N THR A 93 -1.77 2.73 7.11
CA THR A 93 -2.90 3.62 6.82
C THR A 93 -2.97 4.78 7.80
N VAL A 94 -3.42 5.93 7.31
CA VAL A 94 -3.78 7.05 8.18
C VAL A 94 -5.09 6.72 8.89
N GLN A 95 -5.03 6.79 10.21
CA GLN A 95 -6.15 6.60 11.11
C GLN A 95 -7.15 7.74 11.01
N THR A 96 -8.33 7.47 10.45
CA THR A 96 -9.43 8.43 10.33
C THR A 96 -10.50 8.24 11.41
N GLN A 97 -10.63 7.03 11.96
CA GLN A 97 -11.51 6.73 13.09
C GLN A 97 -10.71 6.13 14.26
N PRO A 98 -10.69 6.78 15.44
CA PRO A 98 -10.02 6.22 16.61
C PRO A 98 -10.85 5.06 17.19
N ALA A 99 -10.25 3.88 17.24
CA ALA A 99 -10.84 2.72 17.89
C ALA A 99 -10.45 2.65 19.38
N MET A 100 -11.37 2.19 20.23
CA MET A 100 -11.15 2.08 21.69
C MET A 100 -10.17 0.97 22.08
N ASP A 101 -9.89 0.04 21.16
CA ASP A 101 -9.03 -1.13 21.31
C ASP A 101 -7.63 -0.94 20.71
N ASN A 102 -7.28 0.29 20.35
CA ASN A 102 -6.06 0.63 19.60
C ASN A 102 -5.97 -0.04 18.22
N ASN A 103 -7.10 -0.48 17.64
CA ASN A 103 -7.13 -0.92 16.26
C ASN A 103 -7.05 0.26 15.29
N THR A 104 -6.47 -0.02 14.15
CA THR A 104 -6.16 0.91 13.06
C THR A 104 -6.92 0.67 11.77
N VAL A 105 -7.83 -0.29 11.77
CA VAL A 105 -8.71 -0.57 10.64
C VAL A 105 -9.89 0.40 10.65
N ASP A 106 -10.14 1.05 9.51
CA ASP A 106 -11.36 1.84 9.26
C ASP A 106 -12.26 1.09 8.27
N LEU A 107 -13.27 0.38 8.78
CA LEU A 107 -14.16 -0.45 7.96
C LEU A 107 -14.93 0.34 6.90
N ASP A 108 -15.23 1.61 7.12
CA ASP A 108 -15.94 2.43 6.14
C ASP A 108 -15.03 2.74 4.95
N ARG A 109 -13.75 3.02 5.23
CA ARG A 109 -12.73 3.21 4.20
C ARG A 109 -12.41 1.91 3.44
N GLU A 110 -12.30 0.79 4.14
CA GLU A 110 -11.95 -0.50 3.51
C GLU A 110 -13.10 -1.06 2.65
N ARG A 111 -14.34 -0.57 2.80
CA ARG A 111 -15.53 -1.03 2.06
C ARG A 111 -15.99 -0.10 0.92
N ALA A 112 -15.42 1.11 0.81
CA ALA A 112 -15.77 2.12 -0.19
C ALA A 112 -15.10 1.87 -1.55
#